data_AF-A0A3N4JXC6-F1
#
_entry.id   AF-A0A3N4JXC6-F1
#
_cell.length_a   1.000
_cell.length_b   1.000
_cell.length_c   1.000
_cell.angle_alpha   90.00
_cell.angle_beta   90.00
_cell.angle_gamma   90.00
#
_symmetry.space_group_name_H-M   'P 1'
#
loop_
_entity.id
_entity.type
_entity.pdbx_description
1 polymer ?
#
loop_
_entity_poly.entity_id
_entity_poly.type
_entity_poly.pdbx_seq_one_letter_code
_entity_poly.pdbx_strand_id
1 'polypeptide(L)'
;DADSKYFQKDIWKYNSALSFTCFKYSPDQRAACLGPRIQCFQIHGKLYHVQGSLNPLPDHQLQFAQLFLYDFHFANNMRQRNNINIVAEILHALTNILYNINCFINLSKIA
;
A
#
# COMPACT_ATOMS: atom_id res chain seq x y z
N ASP A 1 -10.06 -1.64 -22.25
CA ASP A 1 -8.77 -0.96 -22.13
C ASP A 1 -7.71 -1.90 -21.54
N ALA A 2 -6.44 -1.80 -21.95
CA ALA A 2 -5.37 -2.75 -21.58
C ALA A 2 -4.90 -2.53 -20.13
N ASP A 3 -4.72 -1.28 -19.71
CA ASP A 3 -4.28 -0.91 -18.37
C ASP A 3 -5.28 -1.36 -17.31
N SER A 4 -6.57 -1.22 -17.59
CA SER A 4 -7.64 -1.74 -16.73
C SER A 4 -7.53 -3.25 -16.51
N LYS A 5 -7.15 -4.04 -17.53
CA LYS A 5 -6.96 -5.49 -17.40
C LYS A 5 -5.72 -5.83 -16.58
N TYR A 6 -4.62 -5.09 -16.77
CA TYR A 6 -3.41 -5.25 -15.97
C TYR A 6 -3.63 -4.90 -14.51
N PHE A 7 -4.33 -3.79 -14.25
CA PHE A 7 -4.74 -3.40 -12.90
C PHE A 7 -5.59 -4.49 -12.25
N GLN A 8 -6.65 -4.97 -12.91
CA GLN A 8 -7.52 -6.00 -12.33
C GLN A 8 -6.77 -7.31 -12.04
N LYS A 9 -5.83 -7.70 -12.90
CA LYS A 9 -5.03 -8.91 -12.70
C LYS A 9 -4.19 -8.85 -11.41
N ASP A 10 -3.59 -7.68 -11.15
CA ASP A 10 -2.62 -7.45 -10.08
C ASP A 10 -3.09 -6.43 -9.04
N ILE A 11 -4.41 -6.27 -8.86
CA ILE A 11 -5.04 -5.23 -8.02
C ILE A 11 -4.48 -5.21 -6.58
N TRP A 12 -4.20 -6.38 -6.02
CA TRP A 12 -3.65 -6.52 -4.68
C TRP A 12 -2.27 -5.87 -4.54
N LYS A 13 -1.44 -5.87 -5.60
CA LYS A 13 -0.12 -5.21 -5.59
C LYS A 13 -0.27 -3.70 -5.52
N TYR A 14 -1.14 -3.14 -6.35
CA TYR A 14 -1.41 -1.70 -6.35
C TYR A 14 -2.02 -1.24 -5.03
N ASN A 15 -2.98 -1.98 -4.49
CA ASN A 15 -3.56 -1.69 -3.18
C ASN A 15 -2.48 -1.76 -2.09
N SER A 16 -1.63 -2.80 -2.09
CA SER A 16 -0.51 -2.93 -1.15
C SER A 16 0.45 -1.75 -1.21
N ALA A 17 0.84 -1.32 -2.42
CA ALA A 17 1.74 -0.18 -2.62
C ALA A 17 1.15 1.16 -2.15
N LEU A 18 -0.17 1.31 -2.24
CA LEU A 18 -0.90 2.53 -1.85
C LEU A 18 -1.42 2.49 -0.41
N SER A 19 -1.24 1.38 0.31
CA SER A 19 -1.71 1.23 1.69
C SER A 19 -1.03 2.23 2.63
N PHE A 20 -1.85 2.92 3.43
CA PHE A 20 -1.37 3.82 4.47
C PHE A 20 -0.79 3.08 5.68
N THR A 21 -1.26 1.87 5.95
CA THR A 21 -0.78 1.02 7.05
C THR A 21 -0.67 -0.44 6.58
N CYS A 22 0.15 -1.22 7.28
CA CYS A 22 0.08 -2.67 7.22
C CYS A 22 -0.09 -3.24 8.62
N PHE A 23 -0.51 -4.49 8.71
CA PHE A 23 -0.41 -5.27 9.93
C PHE A 23 0.17 -6.64 9.59
N LYS A 24 0.93 -7.20 10.54
CA LYS A 24 1.46 -8.54 10.43
C LYS A 24 0.42 -9.52 10.96
N TYR A 25 0.19 -10.59 10.21
CA TYR A 25 -0.71 -11.66 10.64
C TYR A 25 -0.12 -13.02 10.28
N SER A 26 -0.60 -14.06 10.97
CA SER A 26 -0.30 -15.45 10.64
C SER A 26 -1.46 -16.01 9.80
N PRO A 27 -1.23 -16.42 8.54
CA PRO A 27 -2.27 -16.98 7.70
C PRO A 27 -2.87 -18.24 8.30
N ASP A 28 -4.20 -18.39 8.19
CA ASP A 28 -4.85 -19.64 8.57
C ASP A 28 -4.62 -20.69 7.48
N GLN A 29 -3.76 -21.67 7.77
CA GLN A 29 -3.41 -22.73 6.83
C GLN A 29 -4.61 -23.60 6.43
N ARG A 30 -5.68 -23.65 7.24
CA ARG A 30 -6.91 -24.40 6.90
C ARG A 30 -7.59 -23.85 5.66
N ALA A 31 -7.41 -22.55 5.38
CA ALA A 31 -7.98 -21.89 4.21
C ALA A 31 -7.13 -22.05 2.94
N ALA A 32 -5.98 -22.73 2.99
CA ALA A 32 -5.10 -22.91 1.83
C ALA A 32 -5.81 -23.62 0.66
N CYS A 33 -6.84 -24.43 0.94
CA CYS A 33 -7.66 -25.11 -0.07
C CYS A 33 -8.62 -24.17 -0.84
N LEU A 34 -8.86 -22.96 -0.36
CA LEU A 34 -9.74 -21.97 -1.01
C LEU A 34 -9.08 -21.27 -2.21
N GLY A 35 -7.81 -21.58 -2.47
CA GLY A 35 -7.03 -21.08 -3.58
C GLY A 35 -6.18 -19.85 -3.22
N PRO A 36 -5.19 -19.52 -4.06
CA PRO A 36 -4.12 -18.56 -3.73
C PRO A 36 -4.58 -17.10 -3.58
N ARG A 37 -5.81 -16.80 -4.00
CA ARG A 37 -6.41 -15.45 -3.95
C ARG A 37 -7.20 -15.17 -2.68
N ILE A 38 -7.52 -16.19 -1.89
CA ILE A 38 -8.29 -16.05 -0.66
C ILE A 38 -7.33 -16.23 0.52
N GLN A 39 -6.95 -15.11 1.14
CA GLN A 39 -6.15 -15.11 2.36
C GLN A 39 -7.08 -14.98 3.55
N CYS A 40 -7.31 -16.08 4.26
CA CYS A 40 -8.02 -16.04 5.53
C CYS A 40 -7.03 -15.86 6.67
N PHE A 41 -7.41 -14.99 7.61
CA PHE A 41 -6.73 -14.83 8.88
C PHE A 41 -7.78 -14.55 9.94
N GLN A 42 -7.48 -14.95 11.18
CA GLN A 42 -8.34 -14.71 12.32
C GLN A 42 -7.57 -13.88 13.34
N ILE A 43 -8.16 -12.78 13.79
CA ILE A 43 -7.61 -11.92 14.83
C ILE A 43 -8.49 -12.07 16.07
N HIS A 44 -7.86 -12.39 17.19
CA HIS A 44 -8.52 -12.39 18.49
C HIS A 44 -8.11 -11.11 19.25
N GLY A 45 -9.10 -10.35 19.74
CA GLY A 45 -8.88 -9.13 20.51
C GLY A 45 -9.10 -7.84 19.71
N LYS A 46 -8.57 -6.73 20.24
CA LYS A 46 -8.71 -5.39 19.65
C LYS A 46 -7.50 -5.08 18.76
N LEU A 47 -7.75 -4.53 17.58
CA LEU A 47 -6.71 -4.06 16.68
C LEU A 47 -6.34 -2.61 17.01
N TYR A 48 -5.07 -2.36 17.26
CA TYR A 48 -4.51 -1.03 17.45
C TYR A 48 -3.44 -0.78 16.39
N HIS A 49 -3.44 0.40 15.79
CA HIS A 49 -2.36 0.83 14.91
C HIS A 49 -1.22 1.40 15.76
N VAL A 50 -0.09 0.69 15.82
CA VAL A 50 1.14 1.23 16.40
C VAL A 50 1.86 1.98 15.29
N GLN A 51 1.78 3.30 15.32
CA GLN A 51 2.51 4.13 14.37
C GLN A 51 4.00 4.10 14.72
N GLY A 52 4.81 3.59 13.80
CA GLY A 52 6.26 3.66 13.91
C GLY A 52 6.79 5.09 13.74
N SER A 53 8.12 5.25 13.72
CA SER A 53 8.76 6.53 13.42
C SER A 53 8.23 7.10 12.10
N LEU A 54 7.89 8.39 12.08
CA LEU A 54 7.48 9.10 10.86
C LEU A 54 8.63 9.21 9.86
N ASN A 55 9.87 9.27 10.36
CA ASN A 55 11.07 9.21 9.55
C ASN A 55 11.53 7.75 9.40
N PRO A 56 12.07 7.36 8.24
CA PRO A 56 12.69 6.06 8.08
C PRO A 56 13.88 5.94 9.04
N LEU A 57 14.10 4.74 9.55
CA LEU A 57 15.32 4.42 10.27
C LEU A 57 16.53 4.53 9.33
N PRO A 58 17.76 4.71 9.85
CA PRO A 58 18.97 4.65 9.04
C PRO A 58 18.96 3.39 8.17
N ASP A 59 19.33 3.54 6.89
CA ASP A 59 19.37 2.48 5.88
C ASP A 59 18.03 1.79 5.54
N HIS A 60 16.90 2.31 6.01
CA HIS A 60 15.57 1.79 5.68
C HIS A 60 14.89 2.62 4.59
N GLN A 61 14.19 1.93 3.69
CA GLN A 61 13.32 2.57 2.71
C GLN A 61 12.05 3.12 3.38
N LEU A 62 11.51 4.20 2.82
CA LEU A 62 10.23 4.77 3.21
C LEU A 62 9.09 3.79 2.94
N GLN A 63 8.19 3.61 3.91
CA GLN A 63 7.07 2.68 3.79
C GLN A 63 5.77 3.27 4.37
N PHE A 64 4.64 2.80 3.84
CA PHE A 64 3.29 3.08 4.37
C PHE A 64 3.04 4.59 4.58
N ALA A 65 2.59 4.96 5.79
CA ALA A 65 2.28 6.34 6.17
C ALA A 65 3.42 7.33 5.90
N GLN A 66 4.67 6.90 6.01
CA GLN A 66 5.83 7.77 5.77
C GLN A 66 5.83 8.31 4.33
N LEU A 67 5.36 7.52 3.35
CA LEU A 67 5.31 7.93 1.95
C LEU A 67 4.30 9.06 1.68
N PHE A 68 3.35 9.29 2.58
CA PHE A 68 2.34 10.34 2.44
C PHE A 68 2.82 11.71 2.93
N LEU A 69 3.98 11.77 3.59
CA LEU A 69 4.61 13.01 4.05
C LEU A 69 5.43 13.70 2.95
N TYR A 70 5.80 12.97 1.89
CA TYR A 70 6.64 13.47 0.80
C TYR A 70 5.82 13.91 -0.41
N ASP A 71 6.48 14.54 -1.38
CA ASP A 71 5.84 14.83 -2.66
C ASP A 71 5.44 13.54 -3.40
N PHE A 72 4.39 13.65 -4.21
CA PHE A 72 3.76 12.48 -4.80
C PHE A 72 4.66 11.78 -5.83
N HIS A 73 5.52 12.50 -6.53
CA HIS A 73 6.44 11.93 -7.51
C HIS A 73 7.50 11.09 -6.81
N PHE A 74 8.11 11.63 -5.77
CA PHE A 74 9.07 10.91 -4.95
C PHE A 74 8.44 9.68 -4.29
N ALA A 75 7.26 9.84 -3.69
CA ALA A 75 6.54 8.73 -3.07
C ALA A 75 6.22 7.61 -4.06
N ASN A 76 5.79 7.93 -5.28
CA ASN A 76 5.53 6.92 -6.32
C ASN A 76 6.81 6.19 -6.76
N ASN A 77 7.94 6.89 -6.90
CA ASN A 77 9.23 6.25 -7.18
C ASN A 77 9.61 5.27 -6.07
N MET A 78 9.40 5.64 -4.79
CA MET A 78 9.65 4.73 -3.68
C MET A 78 8.71 3.53 -3.71
N ARG A 79 7.41 3.73 -3.97
CA ARG A 79 6.43 2.63 -4.11
C ARG A 79 6.86 1.64 -5.19
N GLN A 80 7.34 2.11 -6.32
CA GLN A 80 7.82 1.26 -7.41
C GLN A 80 9.10 0.50 -7.03
N ARG A 81 10.02 1.12 -6.29
CA ARG A 81 11.22 0.43 -5.77
C ARG A 81 10.87 -0.66 -4.76
N ASN A 82 9.91 -0.38 -3.88
CA ASN A 82 9.51 -1.30 -2.82
C ASN A 82 8.63 -2.46 -3.32
N ASN A 83 7.98 -2.30 -4.47
CA ASN A 83 7.04 -3.28 -5.01
C ASN A 83 7.45 -3.69 -6.44
N ILE A 84 8.09 -4.85 -6.54
CA ILE A 84 8.59 -5.41 -7.80
C ILE A 84 7.40 -5.75 -8.73
N ASN A 85 7.54 -5.47 -10.03
CA ASN A 85 6.55 -5.78 -11.07
C ASN A 85 5.21 -5.02 -10.98
N ILE A 86 5.24 -3.77 -10.50
CA ILE A 86 4.12 -2.82 -10.63
C ILE A 86 4.34 -1.96 -11.88
N VAL A 87 3.28 -1.76 -12.68
CA VAL A 87 3.31 -0.88 -13.87
C VAL A 87 3.22 0.58 -13.40
N ALA A 88 4.19 1.39 -13.78
CA ALA A 88 4.36 2.75 -13.28
C ALA A 88 3.20 3.67 -13.68
N GLU A 89 2.72 3.51 -14.91
CA GLU A 89 1.64 4.30 -15.49
C GLU A 89 0.33 4.10 -14.71
N ILE A 90 0.01 2.85 -14.37
CA ILE A 90 -1.17 2.50 -13.58
C ILE A 90 -1.04 3.05 -12.16
N LEU A 91 0.13 2.89 -11.53
CA LEU A 91 0.39 3.43 -10.20
C LEU A 91 0.23 4.97 -10.19
N HIS A 92 0.77 5.65 -11.20
CA HIS A 92 0.66 7.10 -11.32
C HIS A 92 -0.79 7.55 -11.48
N ALA A 93 -1.57 6.88 -12.34
CA ALA A 93 -2.98 7.15 -12.52
C ALA A 93 -3.78 6.97 -11.21
N LEU A 94 -3.56 5.87 -10.49
CA LEU A 94 -4.21 5.61 -9.20
C LEU A 94 -3.84 6.64 -8.15
N THR A 95 -2.56 7.02 -8.05
CA THR A 95 -2.10 8.06 -7.13
C THR A 95 -2.76 9.39 -7.46
N ASN A 96 -2.85 9.79 -8.73
CA ASN A 96 -3.53 11.03 -9.13
C ASN A 96 -5.01 11.02 -8.74
N ILE A 97 -5.71 9.91 -8.96
CA ILE A 97 -7.10 9.73 -8.53
C ILE A 97 -7.21 9.94 -7.01
N LEU A 98 -6.34 9.30 -6.24
CA LEU A 98 -6.32 9.42 -4.79
C LEU A 98 -6.07 10.87 -4.34
N TYR A 99 -5.07 11.55 -4.88
CA TYR A 99 -4.76 12.94 -4.51
C TYR A 99 -5.89 13.93 -4.86
N ASN A 100 -6.59 13.69 -5.95
CA ASN A 100 -7.68 14.57 -6.40
C ASN A 100 -8.98 14.37 -5.59
N ILE A 101 -9.22 13.16 -5.08
CA ILE A 101 -10.49 12.82 -4.42
C ILE A 101 -10.34 12.79 -2.89
N ASN A 102 -9.22 12.30 -2.38
CA ASN A 102 -9.04 12.04 -0.95
C ASN A 102 -8.51 13.28 -0.22
N CYS A 103 -9.40 13.98 0.49
CA CYS A 103 -9.08 15.16 1.27
C CYS A 103 -8.04 14.90 2.39
N PHE A 104 -7.89 13.66 2.86
CA PHE A 104 -6.97 13.31 3.93
C PHE A 104 -5.50 13.26 3.50
N ILE A 105 -5.22 13.08 2.20
CA ILE A 105 -3.84 13.02 1.70
C ILE A 105 -3.14 14.38 1.82
N ASN A 106 -3.89 15.47 1.70
CA ASN A 106 -3.33 16.80 1.91
C ASN A 106 -3.17 17.12 3.40
N LEU A 107 -3.98 16.52 4.28
CA LEU A 107 -3.86 16.67 5.73
C LEU A 107 -2.62 15.96 6.28
N SER A 108 -2.22 14.83 5.70
CA SER A 108 -1.03 14.10 6.15
C SER A 108 0.28 14.88 5.96
N LYS A 109 0.30 15.95 5.15
CA LYS A 109 1.49 16.80 4.97
C LYS A 109 1.66 17.87 6.06
N ILE A 110 0.65 18.07 6.91
CA ILE A 110 0.61 19.14 7.93
C ILE A 110 1.02 18.60 9.32
N ALA A 111 1.12 17.28 9.47
CA ALA A 111 1.44 16.60 10.73
C ALA A 111 2.94 16.49 11.00
#